data_AF-A0A1F5TAU3-F1
#
_entry.id   AF-A0A1F5TAU3-F1
#
_cell.length_a   1.000
_cell.length_b   1.000
_cell.length_c   1.000
_cell.angle_alpha   90.00
_cell.angle_beta   90.00
_cell.angle_gamma   90.00
#
_symmetry.space_group_name_H-M   'P 1'
#
loop_
_entity.id
_entity.type
_entity.pdbx_description
1 polymer ?
#
loop_
_entity_poly.entity_id
_entity_poly.type
_entity_poly.pdbx_seq_one_letter_code
_entity_poly.pdbx_strand_id
1 'polypeptide(L)'
;MNDTNVNRLELLLGKSELDNRAQELMRQFFNSIEAQPQFPKILDLLERFPIVFENFCKCFMLKRDFLKQGKSETEWNALLKKEEDVFDKLEKGNYAP
;
A
#
# COMPACT_ATOMS: atom_id res chain seq x y z
N MET A 1 -17.26 4.03 -11.82
CA MET A 1 -17.05 2.60 -11.52
C MET A 1 -17.41 1.75 -12.70
N ASN A 2 -16.42 1.19 -13.37
CA ASN A 2 -16.63 0.02 -14.21
C ASN A 2 -16.88 -1.16 -13.26
N ASP A 3 -18.11 -1.70 -13.26
CA ASP A 3 -18.58 -2.74 -12.33
C ASP A 3 -17.62 -3.94 -12.22
N THR A 4 -16.87 -4.21 -13.30
CA THR A 4 -15.86 -5.28 -13.34
C THR A 4 -14.70 -5.04 -12.36
N ASN A 5 -14.16 -3.82 -12.31
CA ASN A 5 -13.02 -3.51 -11.45
C ASN A 5 -13.42 -3.42 -9.97
N VAL A 6 -14.64 -3.00 -9.69
CA VAL A 6 -15.20 -2.99 -8.32
C VAL A 6 -15.27 -4.41 -7.78
N ASN A 7 -15.88 -5.33 -8.54
CA ASN A 7 -15.98 -6.73 -8.11
C ASN A 7 -14.61 -7.38 -7.88
N ARG A 8 -13.63 -7.06 -8.71
CA ARG A 8 -12.25 -7.52 -8.56
C ARG A 8 -11.61 -7.02 -7.26
N LEU A 9 -11.76 -5.74 -6.96
CA LEU A 9 -11.29 -5.15 -5.72
C LEU A 9 -11.96 -5.80 -4.50
N GLU A 10 -13.28 -6.01 -4.54
CA GLU A 10 -14.01 -6.67 -3.45
C GLU A 10 -13.51 -8.10 -3.18
N LEU A 11 -13.18 -8.85 -4.23
CA LEU A 11 -12.60 -10.18 -4.09
C LEU A 11 -11.20 -10.16 -3.46
N LEU A 12 -10.39 -9.15 -3.78
CA LEU A 12 -9.08 -8.95 -3.15
C LEU A 12 -9.25 -8.59 -1.67
N LEU A 13 -10.09 -7.60 -1.36
CA LEU A 13 -10.33 -7.15 0.01
C LEU A 13 -10.93 -8.27 0.88
N GLY A 14 -11.87 -9.05 0.35
CA GLY A 14 -12.47 -10.18 1.04
C GLY A 14 -11.51 -11.32 1.39
N LYS A 15 -10.33 -11.36 0.77
CA LYS A 15 -9.25 -12.31 1.09
C LYS A 15 -8.20 -11.72 2.04
N SER A 16 -8.27 -10.41 2.33
CA SER A 16 -7.31 -9.74 3.18
C SER A 16 -7.61 -9.95 4.67
N GLU A 17 -6.58 -9.95 5.51
CA GLU A 17 -6.73 -9.95 6.98
C GLU A 17 -7.08 -8.56 7.55
N LEU A 18 -7.43 -7.60 6.70
CA LEU A 18 -7.80 -6.25 7.13
C LEU A 18 -9.12 -6.27 7.90
N ASP A 19 -9.21 -5.49 8.98
CA ASP A 19 -10.47 -5.21 9.66
C ASP A 19 -11.45 -4.46 8.73
N ASN A 20 -12.76 -4.53 9.01
CA ASN A 20 -13.79 -3.91 8.16
C ASN A 20 -13.55 -2.41 7.89
N ARG A 21 -12.99 -1.68 8.86
CA ARG A 21 -12.72 -0.25 8.71
C ARG A 21 -11.52 -0.02 7.80
N ALA A 22 -10.47 -0.84 7.91
CA ALA A 22 -9.31 -0.81 7.04
C ALA A 22 -9.68 -1.18 5.60
N GLN A 23 -10.55 -2.18 5.41
CA GLN A 23 -11.07 -2.53 4.09
C GLN A 23 -11.83 -1.38 3.45
N GLU A 24 -12.67 -0.67 4.21
CA GLU A 24 -13.41 0.50 3.69
C GLU A 24 -12.46 1.65 3.31
N LEU A 25 -11.43 1.93 4.12
CA LEU A 25 -10.42 2.93 3.77
C LEU A 25 -9.63 2.52 2.51
N MET A 26 -9.29 1.24 2.40
CA MET A 26 -8.59 0.70 1.24
C MET A 26 -9.47 0.82 -0.03
N ARG A 27 -10.76 0.51 0.10
CA ARG A 27 -11.76 0.70 -0.95
C ARG A 27 -11.79 2.16 -1.40
N GLN A 28 -11.93 3.10 -0.47
CA GLN A 28 -11.93 4.53 -0.78
C GLN A 28 -10.62 4.98 -1.47
N PHE A 29 -9.47 4.44 -1.05
CA PHE A 29 -8.20 4.70 -1.71
C PHE A 29 -8.20 4.23 -3.17
N PHE A 30 -8.56 2.97 -3.44
CA PHE A 30 -8.61 2.45 -4.81
C PHE A 30 -9.64 3.20 -5.66
N ASN A 31 -10.79 3.59 -5.09
CA ASN A 31 -11.80 4.40 -5.77
C ASN A 31 -11.25 5.78 -6.16
N SER A 32 -10.39 6.37 -5.33
CA SER A 32 -9.77 7.67 -5.62
C SER A 32 -8.78 7.63 -6.79
N ILE A 33 -8.24 6.45 -7.10
CA ILE A 33 -7.26 6.25 -8.18
C ILE A 33 -7.83 5.45 -9.37
N GLU A 34 -9.09 5.04 -9.31
CA GLU A 34 -9.79 4.24 -10.34
C GLU A 34 -9.66 4.83 -11.74
N ALA A 35 -9.79 6.16 -11.86
CA ALA A 35 -9.80 6.85 -13.14
C ALA A 35 -8.43 6.86 -13.83
N GLN A 36 -7.38 6.41 -13.14
CA GLN A 36 -6.03 6.38 -13.71
C GLN A 36 -5.89 5.26 -14.75
N PRO A 37 -5.27 5.51 -15.91
CA PRO A 37 -5.10 4.51 -16.98
C PRO A 37 -4.39 3.22 -16.54
N GLN A 38 -3.53 3.31 -15.52
CA GLN A 38 -2.78 2.18 -14.95
C GLN A 38 -3.58 1.33 -13.97
N PHE A 39 -4.76 1.77 -13.53
CA PHE A 39 -5.53 1.10 -12.48
C PHE A 39 -5.83 -0.39 -12.79
N PRO A 40 -6.24 -0.78 -14.01
CA PRO A 40 -6.44 -2.20 -14.32
C PRO A 40 -5.15 -3.03 -14.18
N LYS A 41 -4.00 -2.47 -14.58
CA LYS A 41 -2.69 -3.15 -14.44
C LYS A 41 -2.28 -3.33 -12.99
N ILE A 42 -2.63 -2.37 -12.13
CA ILE A 42 -2.42 -2.48 -10.68
C ILE A 42 -3.25 -3.65 -10.14
N LEU A 43 -4.53 -3.74 -10.48
CA LEU A 43 -5.37 -4.87 -10.07
C LEU A 43 -4.83 -6.21 -10.57
N ASP A 44 -4.41 -6.29 -11.84
CA ASP A 44 -3.81 -7.51 -12.39
C ASP A 44 -2.57 -7.96 -11.60
N LEU A 45 -1.72 -7.01 -11.18
CA LEU A 45 -0.53 -7.30 -10.38
C LEU A 45 -0.92 -7.85 -9.00
N LEU A 46 -1.86 -7.19 -8.32
CA LEU A 46 -2.30 -7.58 -6.98
C LEU A 46 -2.99 -8.96 -6.98
N GLU A 47 -3.75 -9.27 -8.04
CA GLU A 47 -4.39 -10.58 -8.21
C GLU A 47 -3.38 -11.69 -8.52
N ARG A 48 -2.40 -11.41 -9.39
CA ARG A 48 -1.41 -12.41 -9.82
C ARG A 48 -0.41 -12.73 -8.72
N PHE A 49 -0.13 -11.78 -7.83
CA PHE A 49 0.86 -11.92 -6.77
C PHE A 49 0.24 -11.61 -5.40
N PRO A 50 -0.41 -12.60 -4.75
CA PRO A 50 -1.07 -12.41 -3.45
C PRO A 50 -0.16 -11.81 -2.37
N ILE A 51 1.11 -12.23 -2.34
CA ILE A 51 2.12 -11.70 -1.40
C ILE A 51 2.32 -10.19 -1.59
N VAL A 52 2.27 -9.69 -2.83
CA VAL A 52 2.39 -8.25 -3.12
C VAL A 52 1.18 -7.50 -2.55
N PHE A 53 -0.02 -8.04 -2.71
CA PHE A 53 -1.22 -7.46 -2.13
C PHE A 53 -1.22 -7.48 -0.60
N GLU A 54 -0.79 -8.58 0.03
CA GLU A 54 -0.63 -8.66 1.48
C GLU A 54 0.37 -7.62 2.00
N ASN A 55 1.52 -7.49 1.34
CA ASN A 55 2.52 -6.49 1.71
C ASN A 55 2.00 -5.08 1.53
N PHE A 56 1.28 -4.82 0.43
CA PHE A 56 0.61 -3.53 0.21
C PHE A 56 -0.37 -3.20 1.34
N CYS A 57 -1.21 -4.16 1.75
CA CYS A 57 -2.13 -4.01 2.88
C CYS A 57 -1.37 -3.70 4.18
N LYS A 58 -0.28 -4.40 4.47
CA LYS A 58 0.56 -4.13 5.66
C LYS A 58 1.15 -2.73 5.63
N CYS A 59 1.74 -2.30 4.52
CA CYS A 59 2.30 -0.96 4.36
C CYS A 59 1.23 0.13 4.49
N PHE A 60 0.05 -0.07 3.90
CA PHE A 60 -1.08 0.85 4.03
C PHE A 60 -1.50 1.02 5.49
N MET A 61 -1.57 -0.07 6.24
CA MET A 61 -1.93 -0.06 7.65
C MET A 61 -0.87 0.65 8.51
N LEU A 62 0.41 0.41 8.25
CA LEU A 62 1.51 1.12 8.91
C LEU A 62 1.43 2.63 8.65
N LYS A 63 1.21 3.05 7.40
CA LYS A 63 1.04 4.48 7.06
C LYS A 63 -0.18 5.07 7.77
N ARG A 64 -1.31 4.36 7.79
CA ARG A 64 -2.53 4.79 8.50
C ARG A 64 -2.26 5.00 9.98
N ASP A 65 -1.63 4.03 10.64
CA ASP A 65 -1.39 4.08 12.09
C ASP A 65 -0.32 5.11 12.47
N PHE A 66 0.65 5.36 11.57
CA PHE A 66 1.57 6.48 11.68
C PHE A 66 0.84 7.82 11.64
N LEU A 67 -0.02 8.05 10.64
CA LEU A 67 -0.79 9.29 10.50
C LEU A 67 -1.78 9.50 11.65
N LYS A 68 -2.39 8.43 12.17
CA LYS A 68 -3.29 8.50 13.35
C LYS A 68 -2.59 9.03 14.61
N GLN A 69 -1.27 8.90 14.71
CA GLN A 69 -0.48 9.45 15.82
C GLN A 69 -0.23 10.96 15.69
N GLY A 70 -0.90 11.63 14.74
CA GLY A 70 -0.72 13.07 14.47
C GLY A 70 0.55 13.36 13.67
N LYS A 71 1.21 12.33 13.12
CA LYS A 71 2.38 12.47 12.27
C LYS A 71 1.98 12.93 10.87
N SER A 72 2.83 13.72 10.24
CA SER A 72 2.61 14.27 8.90
C SER A 72 3.08 13.33 7.80
N GLU A 73 2.57 13.54 6.59
CA GLU A 73 3.06 12.86 5.39
C GLU A 73 4.54 13.19 5.10
N THR A 74 4.98 14.41 5.45
CA THR A 74 6.39 14.80 5.36
C THR A 74 7.28 13.95 6.27
N GLU A 75 6.85 13.68 7.51
CA GLU A 75 7.58 12.79 8.42
C GLU A 75 7.62 11.35 7.91
N TRP A 76 6.54 10.88 7.30
CA TRP A 76 6.49 9.55 6.67
C TRP A 76 7.50 9.45 5.51
N ASN A 77 7.51 10.44 4.61
CA ASN A 77 8.44 10.46 3.48
C ASN A 77 9.90 10.58 3.94
N ALA A 78 10.16 11.30 5.03
CA ALA A 78 11.49 11.36 5.63
C ALA A 78 11.93 10.01 6.22
N LEU A 79 11.00 9.23 6.80
CA LEU A 79 11.28 7.86 7.26
C LEU A 79 11.62 6.95 6.09
N LEU A 80 10.82 6.96 5.01
CA LEU A 80 11.08 6.15 3.82
C LEU A 80 12.42 6.49 3.17
N LYS A 81 12.79 7.78 3.12
CA LYS A 81 14.10 8.19 2.60
C LYS A 81 15.26 7.66 3.45
N LYS A 82 15.11 7.67 4.78
CA LYS A 82 16.13 7.08 5.67
C LYS A 82 16.25 5.58 5.47
N GLU A 83 15.14 4.89 5.25
CA GLU A 83 15.12 3.46 4.96
C GLU A 83 15.83 3.16 3.63
N GLU A 84 15.55 3.92 2.58
CA GLU A 84 16.26 3.87 1.30
C GLU A 84 17.77 4.10 1.46
N ASP A 85 18.17 5.15 2.17
CA ASP A 85 19.58 5.45 2.46
C ASP A 85 20.29 4.30 3.23
N VAL A 86 19.56 3.59 4.09
CA VAL A 86 20.07 2.43 4.84
C VAL A 86 20.27 1.23 3.91
N PHE A 87 19.29 0.91 3.08
CA PHE A 87 19.42 -0.16 2.09
C PHE A 87 20.59 0.10 1.14
N ASP A 88 20.69 1.33 0.63
CA ASP A 88 21.80 1.77 -0.20
C ASP A 88 23.17 1.56 0.46
N LYS A 89 23.29 1.88 1.75
CA LYS A 89 24.53 1.67 2.51
C LYS A 89 24.84 0.20 2.74
N LEU A 90 23.83 -0.62 3.01
CA LEU A 90 23.97 -2.06 3.21
C LEU A 90 24.40 -2.75 1.90
N GLU A 91 23.78 -2.39 0.77
CA GLU A 91 24.14 -2.90 -0.55
C GLU A 91 25.55 -2.50 -0.98
N LYS A 92 25.98 -1.29 -0.63
CA LYS A 92 27.34 -0.76 -0.92
C LYS A 92 28.39 -1.22 0.09
N GLY A 93 28.03 -2.01 1.11
CA GLY A 93 28.94 -2.51 2.14
C GLY A 93 29.50 -1.44 3.10
N ASN A 94 28.88 -0.25 3.16
CA ASN A 94 29.35 0.90 3.94
C ASN A 94 28.58 1.11 5.25
N TYR A 95 27.90 0.09 5.77
CA TYR A 95 27.16 0.20 7.01
C TYR A 95 28.11 0.01 8.21
N ALA A 96 28.54 1.12 8.81
CA ALA A 96 29.12 1.11 10.16
C ALA A 96 27.97 1.30 11.19
N PRO A 97 27.91 0.47 12.24
CA PRO A 97 26.85 0.53 13.25
C PRO A 97 26.84 1.84 14.05
#